data_AF-A0A9E2VBL2-F1
#
_entry.id   AF-A0A9E2VBL2-F1
#
_cell.length_a   1.000
_cell.length_b   1.000
_cell.length_c   1.000
_cell.angle_alpha   90.00
_cell.angle_beta   90.00
_cell.angle_gamma   90.00
#
_symmetry.space_group_name_H-M   'P 1'
#
loop_
_entity.id
_entity.type
_entity.pdbx_description
1 polymer ?
#
loop_
_entity_poly.entity_id
_entity_poly.type
_entity_poly.pdbx_seq_one_letter_code
_entity_poly.pdbx_strand_id
1 'polypeptide(L)'
;MSKYNVLIKNILTRGIVLAKGFYSEYKLKKAKTGFFKNKLIVWLGIFALLFNILIWIFIIWRLSAGEELIPLHYNIYFGVDLIGQKNWLFELPLIGLFILAINFLLARVVYNEEKIVSYILSIASLIAQLVLLVAVSLVLNV
;
A
#
# COMPACT_ATOMS: atom_id res chain seq x y z
N MET A 1 53.00 16.61 15.83
CA MET A 1 51.97 16.72 14.77
C MET A 1 50.59 16.10 15.14
N SER A 2 50.22 15.98 16.43
CA SER A 2 49.25 14.95 16.86
C SER A 2 47.84 15.43 17.27
N LYS A 3 47.66 16.54 18.01
CA LYS A 3 46.33 16.92 18.56
C LYS A 3 45.46 17.78 17.63
N TYR A 4 46.06 18.72 16.91
CA TYR A 4 45.32 19.69 16.07
C TYR A 4 44.62 19.02 14.88
N ASN A 5 45.29 18.08 14.19
CA ASN A 5 44.72 17.36 13.05
C ASN A 5 43.55 16.47 13.46
N VAL A 6 43.59 15.89 14.66
CA VAL A 6 42.48 15.09 15.21
C VAL A 6 41.27 15.98 15.52
N LEU A 7 41.50 17.17 16.08
CA LEU A 7 40.45 18.13 16.39
C LEU A 7 39.73 18.59 15.10
N ILE A 8 40.49 18.95 14.07
CA ILE A 8 39.96 19.40 12.77
C ILE A 8 39.15 18.27 12.10
N LYS A 9 39.65 17.03 12.13
CA LYS A 9 38.94 15.87 11.56
C LYS A 9 37.61 15.63 12.28
N ASN A 10 37.57 15.71 13.61
CA ASN A 10 36.33 15.54 14.37
C ASN A 10 35.29 16.63 14.10
N ILE A 11 35.73 17.89 13.96
CA ILE A 11 34.84 19.01 13.62
C ILE A 11 34.24 18.82 12.23
N LEU A 12 35.07 18.46 11.23
CA LEU A 12 34.61 18.19 9.87
C LEU A 12 33.63 17.00 9.82
N THR A 13 33.94 15.92 10.53
CA THR A 13 33.09 14.72 10.53
C THR A 13 31.74 15.01 11.18
N ARG A 14 31.72 15.73 12.32
CA ARG A 14 30.47 16.17 12.96
C ARG A 14 29.68 17.14 12.07
N GLY A 15 30.35 18.08 11.41
CA GLY A 15 29.70 19.02 10.47
C GLY A 15 29.01 18.29 9.31
N ILE A 16 29.66 17.29 8.73
CA ILE A 16 29.09 16.48 7.63
C ILE A 16 27.89 15.65 8.12
N VAL A 17 27.97 15.04 9.31
CA VAL A 17 26.87 14.25 9.88
C VAL A 17 25.66 15.14 10.20
N LEU A 18 25.88 16.31 10.79
CA LEU A 18 24.82 17.29 11.07
C LEU A 18 24.18 17.82 9.78
N ALA A 19 24.99 18.14 8.76
CA ALA A 19 24.49 18.58 7.47
C ALA A 19 23.65 17.50 6.76
N LYS A 20 24.08 16.23 6.82
CA LYS A 20 23.28 15.10 6.30
C LYS A 20 21.96 14.93 7.05
N GLY A 21 21.96 15.05 8.38
CA GLY A 21 20.75 14.99 9.20
C GLY A 21 19.76 16.10 8.84
N PHE A 22 20.24 17.34 8.79
CA PHE A 22 19.42 18.50 8.44
C PHE A 22 18.87 18.44 7.00
N TYR A 23 19.68 17.97 6.04
CA TYR A 23 19.25 17.75 4.67
C TYR A 23 18.15 16.68 4.57
N SER A 24 18.29 15.58 5.30
CA SER A 24 17.29 14.51 5.36
C SER A 24 15.95 15.00 5.94
N GLU A 25 16.00 15.72 7.07
CA GLU A 25 14.81 16.29 7.70
C GLU A 25 14.12 17.34 6.80
N TYR A 26 14.90 18.23 6.17
CA TYR A 26 14.37 19.21 5.22
C TYR A 26 13.68 18.52 4.03
N LYS A 27 14.31 17.49 3.47
CA LYS A 27 13.76 16.70 2.35
C LYS A 27 12.46 16.01 2.73
N LEU A 28 12.37 15.39 3.91
CA LEU A 28 11.15 14.77 4.44
C LEU A 28 10.02 15.78 4.67
N LYS A 29 10.35 16.95 5.23
CA LYS A 29 9.38 18.03 5.49
C LYS A 29 8.84 18.61 4.18
N LYS A 30 9.71 18.82 3.19
CA LYS A 30 9.35 19.28 1.84
C LYS A 30 8.54 18.23 1.07
N ALA A 31 8.85 16.93 1.24
CA ALA A 31 8.09 15.83 0.64
C ALA A 31 6.65 15.81 1.17
N LYS A 32 6.49 15.96 2.49
CA LYS A 32 5.18 16.01 3.13
C LYS A 32 4.34 17.18 2.61
N THR A 33 4.91 18.37 2.43
CA THR A 33 4.13 19.56 2.02
C THR A 33 3.81 19.59 0.53
N GLY A 34 4.65 19.00 -0.33
CA GLY A 34 4.42 18.96 -1.78
C GLY A 34 3.47 17.84 -2.21
N PHE A 35 3.56 16.68 -1.57
CA PHE A 35 2.81 15.49 -1.95
C PHE A 35 1.30 15.64 -1.72
N PHE A 36 0.88 16.04 -0.52
CA PHE A 36 -0.54 16.21 -0.18
C PHE A 36 -1.21 17.41 -0.87
N LYS A 37 -0.44 18.32 -1.49
CA LYS A 37 -0.99 19.39 -2.33
C LYS A 37 -1.36 18.90 -3.74
N ASN A 38 -0.85 17.75 -4.15
CA ASN A 38 -1.12 17.18 -5.46
C ASN A 38 -2.49 16.50 -5.47
N LYS A 39 -3.49 17.24 -5.99
CA LYS A 39 -4.87 16.76 -6.03
C LYS A 39 -4.99 15.39 -6.70
N LEU A 40 -4.27 15.15 -7.79
CA LEU A 40 -4.38 13.89 -8.53
C LEU A 40 -3.94 12.69 -7.67
N ILE A 41 -2.76 12.77 -7.04
CA ILE A 41 -2.26 11.69 -6.17
C ILE A 41 -3.20 11.44 -4.99
N VAL A 42 -3.70 12.52 -4.37
CA VAL A 42 -4.64 12.41 -3.26
C VAL A 42 -5.94 11.75 -3.71
N TRP A 43 -6.52 12.15 -4.84
CA TRP A 43 -7.73 11.54 -5.39
C TRP A 43 -7.52 10.07 -5.77
N LEU A 44 -6.39 9.72 -6.39
CA LEU A 44 -6.06 8.32 -6.70
C LEU A 44 -5.98 7.47 -5.42
N GLY A 45 -5.37 8.00 -4.36
CA GLY A 45 -5.31 7.33 -3.06
C GLY A 45 -6.70 7.17 -2.41
N ILE A 46 -7.54 8.21 -2.47
CA ILE A 46 -8.93 8.17 -1.96
C ILE A 46 -9.75 7.12 -2.73
N PHE A 47 -9.70 7.11 -4.06
CA PHE A 47 -10.44 6.14 -4.86
C PHE A 47 -9.94 4.72 -4.61
N ALA A 48 -8.62 4.51 -4.52
CA ALA A 48 -8.09 3.19 -4.19
C ALA A 48 -8.58 2.72 -2.82
N LEU A 49 -8.57 3.59 -1.80
CA LEU A 49 -9.11 3.25 -0.48
C LEU A 49 -10.61 2.95 -0.52
N LEU A 50 -11.37 3.75 -1.27
CA LEU A 50 -12.80 3.54 -1.46
C LEU A 50 -13.09 2.19 -2.13
N PHE A 51 -12.36 1.82 -3.18
CA PHE A 51 -12.51 0.50 -3.80
C PHE A 51 -12.14 -0.63 -2.84
N ASN A 52 -11.09 -0.48 -2.03
CA ASN A 52 -10.76 -1.47 -1.01
C ASN A 52 -11.92 -1.67 -0.02
N ILE A 53 -12.51 -0.57 0.47
CA ILE A 53 -13.69 -0.61 1.36
C ILE A 53 -14.88 -1.26 0.66
N LEU A 54 -15.12 -0.97 -0.62
CA LEU A 54 -16.17 -1.62 -1.41
C LEU A 54 -15.96 -3.14 -1.49
N ILE A 55 -14.72 -3.62 -1.60
CA ILE A 55 -14.43 -5.06 -1.56
C ILE A 55 -14.85 -5.66 -0.21
N TRP A 56 -14.50 -5.03 0.92
CA TRP A 56 -14.95 -5.48 2.25
C TRP A 56 -16.46 -5.57 2.34
N ILE A 57 -17.16 -4.49 1.94
CA ILE A 57 -18.62 -4.42 1.98
C ILE A 57 -19.24 -5.49 1.08
N PHE A 58 -18.70 -5.68 -0.12
CA PHE A 58 -19.20 -6.66 -1.08
C PHE A 58 -19.08 -8.09 -0.56
N ILE A 59 -17.94 -8.44 0.06
CA ILE A 59 -17.75 -9.75 0.71
C ILE A 59 -18.76 -9.94 1.84
N ILE A 60 -18.90 -8.96 2.75
CA ILE A 60 -19.84 -9.05 3.88
C ILE A 60 -21.28 -9.21 3.40
N TRP A 61 -21.69 -8.38 2.43
CA TRP A 61 -23.04 -8.40 1.89
C TRP A 61 -23.36 -9.75 1.24
N ARG A 62 -22.43 -10.28 0.44
CA ARG A 62 -22.62 -11.58 -0.23
C ARG A 62 -22.63 -12.75 0.75
N LEU A 63 -21.75 -12.73 1.76
CA LEU A 63 -21.71 -13.77 2.79
C LEU A 63 -22.93 -13.74 3.73
N SER A 64 -23.56 -12.57 3.90
CA SER A 64 -24.77 -12.41 4.71
C SER A 64 -26.05 -12.78 3.94
N ALA A 65 -26.02 -12.67 2.60
CA ALA A 65 -27.16 -12.96 1.73
C ALA A 65 -27.23 -14.42 1.25
N GLY A 66 -26.20 -15.24 1.51
CA GLY A 66 -26.16 -16.66 1.14
C GLY A 66 -26.56 -17.59 2.29
N GLU A 67 -27.52 -18.49 2.05
CA GLU A 67 -27.80 -19.60 2.95
C GLU A 67 -26.55 -20.50 3.09
N GLU A 68 -26.22 -20.80 4.34
CA GLU A 68 -25.12 -21.55 4.97
C GLU A 68 -23.97 -22.25 4.20
N LEU A 69 -24.04 -22.62 2.91
CA LEU A 69 -23.01 -23.45 2.27
C LEU A 69 -22.70 -23.02 0.82
N ILE A 70 -21.57 -22.33 0.63
CA ILE A 70 -20.93 -22.22 -0.69
C ILE A 70 -19.82 -23.29 -0.71
N PRO A 71 -19.98 -24.41 -1.43
CA PRO A 71 -18.95 -25.44 -1.51
C PRO A 71 -17.79 -24.94 -2.40
N LEU A 72 -16.68 -24.58 -1.77
CA LEU A 72 -15.54 -23.94 -2.43
C LEU A 72 -14.58 -24.92 -3.15
N HIS A 73 -14.75 -26.25 -2.97
CA HIS A 73 -13.97 -27.30 -3.64
C HIS A 73 -14.84 -28.54 -3.89
N TYR A 74 -14.78 -29.10 -5.10
CA TYR A 74 -15.39 -30.38 -5.46
C TYR A 74 -14.27 -31.39 -5.79
N ASN A 75 -14.11 -32.43 -4.97
CA ASN A 75 -13.22 -33.57 -5.24
C ASN A 75 -14.07 -34.79 -5.64
N ILE A 76 -13.70 -35.43 -6.75
CA ILE A 76 -14.43 -36.55 -7.38
C ILE A 76 -14.42 -37.81 -6.50
N TYR A 77 -13.47 -37.95 -5.57
CA TYR A 77 -13.32 -39.16 -4.73
C TYR A 77 -13.93 -39.09 -3.32
N PHE A 78 -14.14 -37.91 -2.73
CA PHE A 78 -14.52 -37.76 -1.30
C PHE A 78 -15.64 -36.76 -1.00
N GLY A 79 -16.18 -36.03 -1.99
CA GLY A 79 -17.11 -34.93 -1.73
C GLY A 79 -16.39 -33.63 -1.31
N VAL A 80 -17.14 -32.67 -0.74
CA VAL A 80 -16.67 -31.32 -0.36
C VAL A 80 -15.68 -31.41 0.81
N ASP A 81 -14.38 -31.31 0.54
CA ASP A 81 -13.34 -31.56 1.54
C ASP A 81 -12.43 -30.36 1.85
N LEU A 82 -12.80 -29.15 1.40
CA LEU A 82 -12.18 -27.89 1.82
C LEU A 82 -13.25 -26.83 2.07
N ILE A 83 -13.76 -26.79 3.30
CA ILE A 83 -14.43 -25.61 3.84
C ILE A 83 -13.30 -24.61 4.13
N GLY A 84 -12.84 -23.87 3.12
CA GLY A 84 -12.03 -22.67 3.37
C GLY A 84 -12.86 -21.78 4.30
N GLN A 85 -12.36 -21.46 5.49
CA GLN A 85 -13.09 -20.59 6.41
C GLN A 85 -13.47 -19.32 5.64
N LYS A 86 -14.73 -18.87 5.72
CA LYS A 86 -15.23 -17.63 5.08
C LYS A 86 -14.25 -16.44 5.23
N ASN A 87 -13.44 -16.49 6.30
CA ASN A 87 -12.34 -15.61 6.64
C ASN A 87 -11.26 -15.44 5.54
N TRP A 88 -10.98 -16.46 4.72
CA TRP A 88 -9.93 -16.38 3.69
C TRP A 88 -10.25 -15.38 2.58
N LEU A 89 -11.53 -15.14 2.28
CA LEU A 89 -11.90 -14.09 1.32
C LEU A 89 -11.51 -12.69 1.81
N PHE A 90 -11.40 -12.48 3.13
CA PHE A 90 -10.96 -11.21 3.69
C PHE A 90 -9.43 -11.00 3.59
N GLU A 91 -8.67 -12.03 3.21
CA GLU A 91 -7.24 -11.86 2.90
C GLU A 91 -7.03 -11.01 1.64
N LEU A 92 -7.93 -11.11 0.65
CA LEU A 92 -7.86 -10.33 -0.59
C LEU A 92 -7.90 -8.81 -0.34
N PRO A 93 -8.89 -8.26 0.38
CA PRO A 93 -8.88 -6.83 0.68
C PRO A 93 -7.77 -6.42 1.65
N LEU A 94 -7.29 -7.31 2.54
CA LEU A 94 -6.10 -7.05 3.37
C LEU A 94 -4.83 -6.89 2.52
N ILE A 95 -4.61 -7.78 1.55
CA ILE A 95 -3.51 -7.68 0.58
C ILE A 95 -3.66 -6.38 -0.22
N GLY A 96 -4.88 -6.04 -0.65
CA GLY A 96 -5.16 -4.77 -1.30
C GLY A 96 -4.76 -3.57 -0.43
N LEU A 97 -5.10 -3.58 0.85
CA LEU A 97 -4.75 -2.50 1.78
C LEU A 97 -3.23 -2.39 1.96
N PHE A 98 -2.53 -3.53 2.02
CA PHE A 98 -1.07 -3.59 2.11
C PHE A 98 -0.39 -3.00 0.87
N ILE A 99 -0.84 -3.38 -0.34
CA ILE A 99 -0.35 -2.81 -1.61
C ILE A 99 -0.55 -1.30 -1.62
N LEU A 100 -1.75 -0.84 -1.26
CA LEU A 100 -2.08 0.59 -1.19
C LEU A 100 -1.14 1.33 -0.22
N ALA A 101 -0.94 0.78 0.98
CA ALA A 101 -0.08 1.38 1.99
C ALA A 101 1.37 1.48 1.51
N ILE A 102 1.95 0.40 0.98
CA ILE A 102 3.32 0.38 0.47
C ILE A 102 3.49 1.38 -0.66
N ASN A 103 2.64 1.31 -1.69
CA ASN A 103 2.76 2.19 -2.85
C ASN A 103 2.57 3.66 -2.47
N PHE A 104 1.66 3.96 -1.53
CA PHE A 104 1.46 5.33 -1.07
C PHE A 104 2.67 5.86 -0.28
N LEU A 105 3.28 5.02 0.58
CA LEU A 105 4.51 5.36 1.29
C LEU A 105 5.67 5.58 0.32
N LEU A 106 5.88 4.67 -0.63
CA LEU A 106 6.90 4.80 -1.66
C LEU A 106 6.67 6.03 -2.55
N ALA A 107 5.43 6.25 -2.99
CA ALA A 107 5.06 7.42 -3.78
C ALA A 107 5.39 8.71 -3.03
N ARG A 108 5.16 8.76 -1.71
CA ARG A 108 5.50 9.91 -0.88
C ARG A 108 7.01 10.12 -0.74
N VAL A 109 7.79 9.05 -0.59
CA VAL A 109 9.26 9.14 -0.47
C VAL A 109 9.88 9.64 -1.76
N VAL A 110 9.44 9.11 -2.91
CA VAL A 110 10.03 9.39 -4.23
C VAL A 110 9.52 10.71 -4.85
N TYR A 111 8.43 11.30 -4.33
CA TYR A 111 7.76 12.46 -4.94
C TYR A 111 8.64 13.68 -5.22
N ASN A 112 9.62 13.94 -4.37
CA ASN A 112 10.51 15.08 -4.56
C ASN A 112 11.64 14.82 -5.55
N GLU A 113 11.97 13.55 -5.80
CA GLU A 113 13.00 13.14 -6.75
C GLU A 113 12.37 12.96 -8.12
N GLU A 114 11.37 12.09 -8.21
CA GLU A 114 10.74 11.68 -9.45
C GLU A 114 9.21 11.65 -9.31
N LYS A 115 8.57 12.77 -9.64
CA LYS A 115 7.10 12.90 -9.56
C LYS A 115 6.38 11.86 -10.41
N ILE A 116 6.95 11.53 -11.58
CA ILE A 116 6.39 10.54 -12.52
C ILE A 116 6.26 9.18 -11.82
N VAL A 117 7.28 8.76 -11.07
CA VAL A 117 7.26 7.49 -10.33
C VAL A 117 6.17 7.51 -9.26
N SER A 118 5.98 8.62 -8.55
CA SER A 118 4.89 8.75 -7.58
C SER A 118 3.50 8.66 -8.21
N TYR A 119 3.32 9.20 -9.42
CA TYR A 119 2.07 9.04 -10.16
C TYR A 119 1.86 7.59 -10.59
N ILE A 120 2.88 6.92 -11.11
CA ILE A 120 2.83 5.51 -11.51
C ILE A 120 2.46 4.63 -10.31
N LEU A 121 3.11 4.82 -9.16
CA LEU A 121 2.80 4.09 -7.92
C LEU A 121 1.36 4.32 -7.46
N SER A 122 0.86 5.56 -7.55
CA SER A 122 -0.52 5.89 -7.16
C SER A 122 -1.56 5.27 -8.10
N ILE A 123 -1.29 5.28 -9.41
CA ILE A 123 -2.13 4.64 -10.42
C ILE A 123 -2.10 3.12 -10.26
N ALA A 124 -0.91 2.53 -10.05
CA ALA A 124 -0.74 1.10 -9.83
C ALA A 124 -1.54 0.62 -8.61
N SER A 125 -1.58 1.40 -7.51
CA SER A 125 -2.46 1.12 -6.38
C SER A 125 -3.92 1.06 -6.77
N LEU A 126 -4.42 2.04 -7.53
CA LEU A 126 -5.82 2.07 -7.96
C LEU A 126 -6.16 0.87 -8.84
N ILE A 127 -5.29 0.56 -9.81
CA ILE A 127 -5.46 -0.60 -10.70
C ILE A 127 -5.47 -1.89 -9.87
N ALA A 128 -4.59 -2.04 -8.89
CA ALA A 128 -4.57 -3.22 -8.02
C ALA A 128 -5.91 -3.41 -7.29
N GLN A 129 -6.54 -2.32 -6.79
CA GLN A 129 -7.86 -2.44 -6.14
C GLN A 129 -8.95 -2.84 -7.13
N LEU A 130 -8.93 -2.31 -8.35
CA LEU A 130 -9.89 -2.69 -9.39
C LEU A 130 -9.73 -4.17 -9.78
N VAL A 131 -8.49 -4.64 -9.94
CA VAL A 131 -8.20 -6.06 -10.22
C VAL A 131 -8.70 -6.96 -9.08
N LEU A 132 -8.45 -6.57 -7.82
CA LEU A 132 -8.94 -7.32 -6.66
C LEU A 132 -10.47 -7.32 -6.56
N LEU A 133 -11.12 -6.21 -6.88
CA LEU A 133 -12.59 -6.14 -6.91
C LEU A 133 -13.17 -7.09 -7.97
N VAL A 134 -12.59 -7.12 -9.16
CA VAL A 134 -12.99 -8.07 -10.21
C VAL A 134 -12.73 -9.50 -9.76
N ALA A 135 -11.57 -9.79 -9.17
CA ALA A 135 -11.23 -11.11 -8.68
C ALA A 135 -12.24 -11.62 -7.63
N VAL A 136 -12.57 -10.79 -6.63
CA VAL A 136 -13.57 -11.12 -5.61
C VAL A 136 -14.95 -11.31 -6.23
N SER A 137 -15.32 -10.45 -7.18
CA SER A 137 -16.61 -10.57 -7.89
C SER A 137 -16.72 -11.87 -8.67
N LEU A 138 -15.64 -12.32 -9.31
CA LEU A 138 -15.62 -13.60 -10.02
C LEU A 138 -15.72 -14.77 -9.05
N VAL A 139 -14.95 -14.77 -7.96
CA VAL A 139 -14.97 -15.85 -6.95
C VAL A 139 -16.36 -16.00 -6.30
N LEU A 140 -17.09 -14.90 -6.12
CA LEU A 140 -18.41 -14.89 -5.45
C LEU A 140 -19.62 -15.06 -6.39
N ASN A 141 -19.40 -14.96 -7.71
CA ASN A 141 -20.43 -15.16 -8.74
C ASN A 141 -20.30 -16.50 -9.48
N VAL A 142 -19.26 -17.29 -9.19
CA VAL A 142 -19.17 -18.73 -9.54
C VAL A 142 -19.98 -19.52 -8.53
#